data_AF-A0A974YGS1-F1
#
_entry.id   AF-A0A974YGS1-F1
#
_cell.length_a   1.000
_cell.length_b   1.000
_cell.length_c   1.000
_cell.angle_alpha   90.00
_cell.angle_beta   90.00
_cell.angle_gamma   90.00
#
_symmetry.space_group_name_H-M   'P 1'
#
loop_
_entity.id
_entity.type
_entity.pdbx_description
1 polymer ?
#
loop_
_entity_poly.entity_id
_entity_poly.type
_entity_poly.pdbx_seq_one_letter_code
_entity_poly.pdbx_strand_id
1 'polypeptide(L)'
;MFDAQSLVDLSKKGQKQIVVAIRLAAALAEKGRSISRHEAAALCRVSELVFEEVRKDLEEFFTIHAGRITFKDKDSQPAPWEIDDSKADQRVAKHLESLVKRHEQLNADTPKARAIRYLIALGIAEQQAPKTYHWLAQAHGHDRLVQAIDYCKPLNPAEPVGMLLNWLRRTAGTPASTLRVPKPNVVFKFVKPSNPEAAKTEFIGWEAPPDGVDPSNPEFKWPQGARRRIYRQRTGHIRLELPPPDMPIPSIQEDIGFLVR
;
A
#
# COMPACT_ATOMS: atom_id res chain seq x y z
N MET A 1 -16.36 -18.27 -32.68
CA MET A 1 -17.70 -18.28 -32.03
C MET A 1 -17.68 -19.39 -30.98
N PHE A 2 -18.22 -19.16 -29.77
CA PHE A 2 -18.26 -20.19 -28.72
C PHE A 2 -19.29 -21.27 -29.12
N ASP A 3 -18.85 -22.51 -29.34
CA ASP A 3 -19.75 -23.59 -29.77
C ASP A 3 -20.32 -24.38 -28.58
N ALA A 4 -21.35 -25.19 -28.86
CA ALA A 4 -22.07 -25.94 -27.82
C ALA A 4 -21.15 -26.88 -27.03
N GLN A 5 -20.14 -27.45 -27.68
CA GLN A 5 -19.16 -28.32 -27.04
C GLN A 5 -18.25 -27.52 -26.08
N SER A 6 -17.78 -26.34 -26.49
CA SER A 6 -17.02 -25.43 -25.62
C SER A 6 -17.80 -25.02 -24.37
N LEU A 7 -19.14 -24.85 -24.47
CA LEU A 7 -19.99 -24.57 -23.31
C LEU A 7 -20.08 -25.76 -22.34
N VAL A 8 -20.22 -26.98 -22.88
CA VAL A 8 -20.23 -28.20 -22.06
C VAL A 8 -18.90 -28.39 -21.35
N ASP A 9 -17.78 -28.16 -22.03
CA ASP A 9 -16.46 -28.31 -21.43
C ASP A 9 -16.14 -27.20 -20.43
N LEU A 10 -16.60 -25.97 -20.69
CA LEU A 10 -16.52 -24.88 -19.71
C LEU A 10 -17.32 -25.18 -18.44
N SER A 11 -18.50 -25.81 -18.56
CA SER A 11 -19.35 -26.15 -17.41
C SER A 11 -18.70 -27.10 -16.40
N LYS A 12 -17.67 -27.84 -16.83
CA LYS A 12 -16.90 -28.76 -15.98
C LYS A 12 -15.75 -28.07 -15.23
N LYS A 13 -15.45 -26.80 -15.54
CA LYS A 13 -14.37 -26.03 -14.91
C LYS A 13 -14.83 -25.41 -13.57
N GLY A 14 -13.88 -24.86 -12.81
CA GLY A 14 -14.20 -24.15 -11.56
C GLY A 14 -15.03 -22.88 -11.79
N GLN A 15 -15.75 -22.44 -10.75
CA GLN A 15 -16.64 -21.27 -10.83
C GLN A 15 -15.90 -20.00 -11.29
N LYS A 16 -14.66 -19.80 -10.84
CA LYS A 16 -13.83 -18.65 -11.26
C LYS A 16 -13.59 -18.67 -12.78
N GLN A 17 -13.17 -19.82 -13.32
CA GLN A 17 -12.92 -20.02 -14.75
C GLN A 17 -14.19 -19.76 -15.57
N ILE A 18 -15.32 -20.33 -15.15
CA ILE A 18 -16.63 -20.17 -15.81
C ILE A 18 -17.00 -18.68 -15.90
N VAL A 19 -16.95 -17.96 -14.77
CA VAL A 19 -17.35 -16.55 -14.72
C VAL A 19 -16.44 -15.69 -15.61
N VAL A 20 -15.12 -15.90 -15.56
CA VAL A 20 -14.19 -15.13 -16.39
C VAL A 20 -14.38 -15.43 -17.87
N ALA A 21 -14.50 -16.71 -18.25
CA ALA A 21 -14.70 -17.12 -19.64
C ALA A 21 -15.99 -16.54 -20.23
N ILE A 22 -17.11 -16.60 -19.52
CA ILE A 22 -18.39 -16.06 -19.99
C ILE A 22 -18.30 -14.54 -20.18
N ARG A 23 -17.73 -13.82 -19.19
CA ARG A 23 -17.61 -12.36 -19.27
C ARG A 23 -16.64 -11.91 -20.36
N LEU A 24 -15.57 -12.67 -20.58
CA LEU A 24 -14.62 -12.42 -21.65
C LEU A 24 -15.26 -12.66 -23.03
N ALA A 25 -16.02 -13.75 -23.19
CA ALA A 25 -16.78 -14.01 -24.41
C ALA A 25 -17.80 -12.89 -24.70
N ALA A 26 -18.53 -12.45 -23.66
CA ALA A 26 -19.47 -11.33 -23.78
C ALA A 26 -18.76 -10.04 -24.20
N ALA A 27 -17.63 -9.71 -23.57
CA ALA A 27 -16.86 -8.52 -23.90
C ALA A 27 -16.32 -8.55 -25.35
N LEU A 28 -15.85 -9.72 -25.82
CA LEU A 28 -15.39 -9.91 -27.20
C LEU A 28 -16.54 -9.73 -28.20
N ALA A 29 -17.71 -10.29 -27.89
CA ALA A 29 -18.90 -10.17 -28.73
C ALA A 29 -19.41 -8.71 -28.80
N GLU A 30 -19.44 -8.01 -27.66
CA GLU A 30 -19.89 -6.61 -27.57
C GLU A 30 -18.93 -5.65 -28.31
N LYS A 31 -17.62 -5.86 -28.19
CA LYS A 31 -16.61 -5.02 -28.85
C LYS A 31 -16.46 -5.33 -30.34
N GLY A 32 -16.79 -6.55 -30.78
CA GLY A 32 -16.62 -7.00 -32.17
C GLY A 32 -15.17 -7.03 -32.65
N ARG A 33 -14.19 -6.96 -31.75
CA ARG A 33 -12.75 -6.93 -32.05
C ARG A 33 -11.94 -7.63 -30.97
N SER A 34 -10.67 -7.91 -31.27
CA SER A 34 -9.73 -8.44 -30.29
C SER A 34 -9.58 -7.52 -29.07
N ILE A 35 -9.52 -8.10 -27.89
CA ILE A 35 -9.32 -7.39 -26.62
C ILE A 35 -7.86 -7.50 -26.20
N SER A 36 -7.26 -6.43 -25.71
CA SER A 36 -5.92 -6.46 -25.14
C SER A 36 -5.90 -7.13 -23.75
N ARG A 37 -4.80 -7.79 -23.41
CA ARG A 37 -4.62 -8.44 -22.10
C ARG A 37 -4.81 -7.45 -20.94
N HIS A 38 -4.31 -6.23 -21.08
CA HIS A 38 -4.39 -5.21 -20.03
C HIS A 38 -5.82 -4.70 -19.78
N GLU A 39 -6.69 -4.72 -20.79
CA GLU A 39 -8.09 -4.30 -20.59
C GLU A 39 -9.01 -5.48 -20.22
N ALA A 40 -8.55 -6.72 -20.38
CA ALA A 40 -9.35 -7.93 -20.20
C ALA A 40 -9.92 -8.08 -18.78
N ALA A 41 -9.09 -7.91 -17.74
CA ALA A 41 -9.54 -8.02 -16.35
C ALA A 41 -10.62 -6.98 -16.01
N ALA A 42 -10.43 -5.74 -16.47
CA ALA A 42 -11.38 -4.64 -16.27
C ALA A 42 -12.71 -4.90 -17.00
N LEU A 43 -12.68 -5.34 -18.27
CA LEU A 43 -13.88 -5.67 -19.03
C LEU A 43 -14.62 -6.87 -18.42
N CYS A 44 -13.89 -7.85 -17.91
CA CYS A 44 -14.46 -9.00 -17.21
C CYS A 44 -14.91 -8.68 -15.78
N ARG A 45 -14.70 -7.45 -15.29
CA ARG A 45 -15.03 -7.01 -13.92
C ARG A 45 -14.49 -7.98 -12.86
N VAL A 46 -13.24 -8.40 -13.04
CA VAL A 46 -12.50 -9.25 -12.09
C VAL A 46 -11.16 -8.59 -11.77
N SER A 47 -10.59 -8.93 -10.62
CA SER A 47 -9.23 -8.47 -10.28
C SER A 47 -8.21 -9.04 -11.28
N GLU A 48 -7.13 -8.29 -11.51
CA GLU A 48 -6.01 -8.71 -12.37
C GLU A 48 -5.41 -10.06 -11.92
N LEU A 49 -5.30 -10.28 -10.60
CA LEU A 49 -4.86 -11.56 -10.03
C LEU A 49 -5.74 -12.73 -10.48
N VAL A 50 -7.05 -12.63 -10.27
CA VAL A 50 -8.00 -13.70 -10.65
C VAL A 50 -7.93 -13.98 -12.15
N PHE A 51 -7.80 -12.95 -12.98
CA PHE A 51 -7.67 -13.13 -14.43
C PHE A 51 -6.38 -13.89 -14.79
N GLU A 52 -5.25 -13.49 -14.20
CA GLU A 52 -3.96 -14.13 -14.46
C GLU A 52 -3.87 -15.57 -13.91
N GLU A 53 -4.51 -15.87 -12.78
CA GLU A 53 -4.61 -17.23 -12.22
C GLU A 53 -5.28 -18.20 -13.20
N VAL A 54 -6.38 -17.79 -13.82
CA VAL A 54 -7.16 -18.65 -14.72
C VAL A 54 -6.71 -18.54 -16.18
N ARG A 55 -5.74 -17.66 -16.49
CA ARG A 55 -5.39 -17.31 -17.87
C ARG A 55 -4.99 -18.52 -18.71
N LYS A 56 -4.15 -19.42 -18.17
CA LYS A 56 -3.71 -20.63 -18.89
C LYS A 56 -4.91 -21.56 -19.18
N ASP A 57 -5.84 -21.70 -18.23
CA ASP A 57 -7.07 -22.50 -18.43
C ASP A 57 -7.97 -21.92 -19.54
N LEU A 58 -7.95 -20.59 -19.74
CA LEU A 58 -8.73 -19.92 -20.77
C LEU A 58 -8.18 -20.13 -22.19
N GLU A 59 -6.91 -20.50 -22.36
CA GLU A 59 -6.30 -20.78 -23.68
C GLU A 59 -6.93 -22.02 -24.36
N GLU A 60 -7.63 -22.87 -23.60
CA GLU A 60 -8.46 -23.94 -24.15
C GLU A 60 -9.63 -23.39 -24.99
N PHE A 61 -10.18 -22.24 -24.61
CA PHE A 61 -11.40 -21.66 -25.20
C PHE A 61 -11.15 -20.39 -26.04
N PHE A 62 -10.05 -19.69 -25.80
CA PHE A 62 -9.68 -18.43 -26.45
C PHE A 62 -8.26 -18.48 -26.98
N THR A 63 -7.98 -17.73 -28.05
CA THR A 63 -6.62 -17.52 -28.52
C THR A 63 -6.03 -16.32 -27.80
N ILE A 64 -4.98 -16.53 -26.99
CA ILE A 64 -4.26 -15.48 -26.25
C ILE A 64 -2.86 -15.37 -26.84
N HIS A 65 -2.64 -14.43 -27.78
CA HIS A 65 -1.35 -14.25 -28.42
C HIS A 65 -0.91 -12.78 -28.46
N ALA A 66 0.38 -12.54 -28.19
CA ALA A 66 1.02 -11.22 -28.23
C ALA A 66 0.25 -10.13 -27.46
N GLY A 67 -0.38 -10.50 -26.34
CA GLY A 67 -1.18 -9.58 -25.53
C GLY A 67 -2.56 -9.24 -26.11
N ARG A 68 -3.04 -9.99 -27.11
CA ARG A 68 -4.39 -9.89 -27.68
C ARG A 68 -5.16 -11.18 -27.43
N ILE A 69 -6.45 -11.03 -27.22
CA ILE A 69 -7.39 -12.11 -26.95
C ILE A 69 -8.46 -12.08 -28.03
N THR A 70 -8.70 -13.22 -28.65
CA THR A 70 -9.75 -13.44 -29.66
C THR A 70 -10.50 -14.73 -29.38
N PHE A 71 -11.65 -14.92 -30.04
CA PHE A 71 -12.25 -16.25 -30.11
C PHE A 71 -11.28 -17.22 -30.77
N LYS A 72 -11.29 -18.46 -30.30
CA LYS A 72 -10.53 -19.55 -30.91
C LYS A 72 -11.18 -19.90 -32.24
N ASP A 73 -10.41 -19.81 -33.32
CA ASP A 73 -10.84 -20.30 -34.63
C ASP A 73 -10.47 -21.78 -34.74
N LYS A 74 -11.39 -22.60 -35.26
CA LYS A 74 -11.19 -24.07 -35.35
C LYS A 74 -9.99 -24.45 -36.24
N ASP A 75 -9.58 -23.55 -37.13
CA ASP A 75 -8.48 -23.73 -38.08
C ASP A 75 -7.22 -22.95 -37.70
N SER A 76 -7.20 -22.22 -36.57
CA SER A 76 -5.99 -21.56 -36.11
C SER A 76 -5.04 -22.61 -35.54
N GLN A 77 -4.14 -23.12 -36.38
CA GLN A 77 -2.99 -23.85 -35.89
C GLN A 77 -2.09 -22.90 -35.09
N PRO A 78 -1.50 -23.37 -33.97
CA PRO A 78 -0.44 -22.64 -33.33
C PRO A 78 0.65 -22.34 -34.37
N ALA A 79 1.11 -21.10 -34.42
CA ALA A 79 2.05 -20.72 -35.47
C ALA A 79 3.36 -21.52 -35.29
N PRO A 80 4.03 -22.00 -36.36
CA PRO A 80 5.20 -22.89 -36.25
C PRO A 80 6.40 -22.33 -35.47
N TRP A 81 6.40 -21.03 -35.18
CA TRP A 81 7.40 -20.31 -34.38
C TRP A 81 6.94 -20.09 -32.93
N GLU A 82 5.91 -20.78 -32.46
CA GLU A 82 5.56 -20.89 -31.05
C GLU A 82 6.66 -21.64 -30.30
N ILE A 83 7.74 -20.90 -30.03
CA ILE A 83 8.79 -21.34 -29.13
C ILE A 83 8.20 -21.27 -27.74
N ASP A 84 8.26 -22.41 -27.04
CA ASP A 84 7.98 -22.54 -25.62
C ASP A 84 8.99 -21.69 -24.84
N ASP A 85 8.73 -20.38 -24.80
CA ASP A 85 9.67 -19.38 -24.28
C ASP A 85 9.61 -19.46 -22.75
N SER A 86 10.41 -20.35 -22.16
CA SER A 86 10.47 -20.54 -20.70
C SER A 86 10.74 -19.23 -19.94
N LYS A 87 11.33 -18.22 -20.61
CA LYS A 87 11.51 -16.87 -20.07
C LYS A 87 10.20 -16.07 -20.03
N ALA A 88 9.26 -16.28 -20.94
CA ALA A 88 7.92 -15.70 -20.87
C ALA A 88 7.14 -16.30 -19.69
N ASP A 89 7.22 -17.62 -19.49
CA ASP A 89 6.60 -18.30 -18.35
C ASP A 89 7.19 -17.86 -17.01
N GLN A 90 8.51 -17.71 -16.91
CA GLN A 90 9.16 -17.14 -15.71
C GLN A 90 8.74 -15.70 -15.42
N ARG A 91 8.51 -14.87 -16.46
CA ARG A 91 8.02 -13.49 -16.30
C ARG A 91 6.59 -13.46 -15.77
N VAL A 92 5.72 -14.35 -16.27
CA VAL A 92 4.34 -14.49 -15.80
C VAL A 92 4.31 -14.99 -14.36
N ALA A 93 5.15 -15.98 -14.00
CA ALA A 93 5.25 -16.48 -12.63
C ALA A 93 5.67 -15.37 -11.63
N LYS A 94 6.72 -14.60 -11.96
CA LYS A 94 7.15 -13.45 -11.14
C LYS A 94 6.06 -12.38 -11.03
N HIS A 95 5.30 -12.16 -12.10
CA HIS A 95 4.19 -11.21 -12.10
C HIS A 95 3.04 -11.69 -11.19
N LEU A 96 2.67 -12.97 -11.28
CA LEU A 96 1.68 -13.60 -10.40
C LEU A 96 2.10 -13.51 -8.93
N GLU A 97 3.35 -13.84 -8.59
CA GLU A 97 3.86 -13.69 -7.22
C GLU A 97 3.74 -12.24 -6.70
N SER A 98 4.02 -11.26 -7.57
CA SER A 98 3.85 -9.84 -7.24
C SER A 98 2.39 -9.48 -6.97
N LEU A 99 1.46 -10.00 -7.78
CA LEU A 99 0.02 -9.80 -7.59
C LEU A 99 -0.49 -10.46 -6.31
N VAL A 100 -0.04 -11.68 -6.00
CA VAL A 100 -0.37 -12.39 -4.75
C VAL A 100 0.08 -11.58 -3.54
N LYS A 101 1.35 -11.14 -3.51
CA LYS A 101 1.86 -10.29 -2.43
C LYS A 101 1.06 -8.99 -2.27
N ARG A 102 0.66 -8.38 -3.39
CA ARG A 102 -0.17 -7.17 -3.37
C ARG A 102 -1.55 -7.44 -2.78
N HIS A 103 -2.18 -8.54 -3.17
CA HIS A 103 -3.49 -8.95 -2.67
C HIS A 103 -3.44 -9.26 -1.17
N GLU A 104 -2.40 -9.96 -0.70
CA GLU A 104 -2.15 -10.18 0.73
C GLU A 104 -1.99 -8.86 1.49
N GLN A 105 -1.21 -7.92 0.95
CA GLN A 105 -1.03 -6.60 1.56
C GLN A 105 -2.32 -5.77 1.62
N LEU A 106 -3.16 -5.87 0.60
CA LEU A 106 -4.46 -5.17 0.56
C LEU A 106 -5.47 -5.79 1.54
N ASN A 107 -5.41 -7.10 1.75
CA ASN A 107 -6.32 -7.81 2.64
C ASN A 107 -5.84 -7.88 4.09
N ALA A 108 -4.57 -7.57 4.36
CA ALA A 108 -4.06 -7.44 5.71
C ALA A 108 -4.93 -6.50 6.57
N ASP A 109 -5.17 -6.86 7.83
CA ASP A 109 -5.96 -6.02 8.75
C ASP A 109 -5.10 -4.91 9.38
N THR A 110 -4.46 -4.12 8.52
CA THR A 110 -3.71 -2.93 8.94
C THR A 110 -4.52 -1.66 8.66
N PRO A 111 -4.38 -0.59 9.47
CA PRO A 111 -5.04 0.69 9.21
C PRO A 111 -4.77 1.23 7.79
N LYS A 112 -3.53 1.06 7.31
CA LYS A 112 -3.11 1.43 5.95
C LYS A 112 -3.87 0.64 4.88
N ALA A 113 -3.91 -0.69 4.98
CA ALA A 113 -4.58 -1.53 4.00
C ALA A 113 -6.09 -1.26 3.95
N ARG A 114 -6.73 -1.02 5.11
CA ARG A 114 -8.13 -0.58 5.20
C ARG A 114 -8.37 0.74 4.49
N ALA A 115 -7.54 1.76 4.75
CA ALA A 115 -7.67 3.05 4.08
C ALA A 115 -7.48 2.96 2.56
N ILE A 116 -6.53 2.15 2.08
CA ILE A 116 -6.33 1.91 0.65
C ILE A 116 -7.56 1.22 0.03
N ARG A 117 -8.13 0.20 0.69
CA ARG A 117 -9.38 -0.44 0.23
C ARG A 117 -10.55 0.55 0.14
N TYR A 118 -10.65 1.48 1.09
CA TYR A 118 -11.69 2.52 1.03
C TYR A 118 -11.46 3.54 -0.09
N LEU A 119 -10.21 3.89 -0.40
CA LEU A 119 -9.90 4.73 -1.56
C LEU A 119 -10.31 4.03 -2.87
N ILE A 120 -10.11 2.71 -2.97
CA ILE A 120 -10.57 1.92 -4.11
C ILE A 120 -12.10 1.93 -4.20
N ALA A 121 -12.79 1.73 -3.08
CA ALA A 121 -14.25 1.78 -3.01
C ALA A 121 -14.82 3.17 -3.38
N LEU A 122 -14.07 4.25 -3.16
CA LEU A 122 -14.40 5.60 -3.60
C LEU A 122 -14.23 5.83 -5.11
N GLY A 123 -13.76 4.83 -5.87
CA GLY A 123 -13.57 4.91 -7.32
C GLY A 123 -12.14 5.26 -7.75
N ILE A 124 -11.17 5.29 -6.83
CA ILE A 124 -9.75 5.45 -7.20
C ILE A 124 -9.23 4.11 -7.72
N ALA A 125 -8.61 4.11 -8.90
CA ALA A 125 -8.06 2.89 -9.49
C ALA A 125 -7.10 2.17 -8.52
N GLU A 126 -7.21 0.84 -8.44
CA GLU A 126 -6.41 0.00 -7.53
C GLU A 126 -4.89 0.19 -7.71
N GLN A 127 -4.46 0.49 -8.93
CA GLN A 127 -3.07 0.81 -9.24
C GLN A 127 -2.59 2.14 -8.64
N GLN A 128 -3.49 3.11 -8.53
CA GLN A 128 -3.20 4.47 -8.06
C GLN A 128 -3.46 4.64 -6.55
N ALA A 129 -4.43 3.90 -5.98
CA ALA A 129 -4.85 4.05 -4.59
C ALA A 129 -3.69 3.99 -3.57
N PRO A 130 -2.68 3.10 -3.68
CA PRO A 130 -1.53 3.12 -2.77
C PRO A 130 -0.69 4.39 -2.88
N LYS A 131 -0.46 4.91 -4.08
CA LYS A 131 0.32 6.15 -4.31
C LYS A 131 -0.44 7.35 -3.74
N THR A 132 -1.73 7.44 -4.05
CA THR A 132 -2.63 8.48 -3.54
C THR A 132 -2.69 8.45 -2.02
N TYR A 133 -2.79 7.26 -1.42
CA TYR A 133 -2.73 7.10 0.03
C TYR A 133 -1.43 7.67 0.62
N HIS A 134 -0.27 7.26 0.11
CA HIS A 134 1.02 7.73 0.67
C HIS A 134 1.16 9.24 0.53
N TRP A 135 0.80 9.79 -0.63
CA TRP A 135 0.84 11.23 -0.86
C TRP A 135 -0.05 12.01 0.11
N LEU A 136 -1.33 11.63 0.24
CA LEU A 136 -2.27 12.32 1.12
C LEU A 136 -1.96 12.09 2.60
N ALA A 137 -1.57 10.88 3.00
CA ALA A 137 -1.23 10.57 4.38
C ALA A 137 0.07 11.26 4.82
N GLN A 138 1.04 11.43 3.90
CA GLN A 138 2.25 12.19 4.17
C GLN A 138 1.96 13.69 4.32
N ALA A 139 1.08 14.25 3.48
CA ALA A 139 0.75 15.67 3.52
C ALA A 139 -0.20 16.06 4.67
N HIS A 140 -1.17 15.21 4.99
CA HIS A 140 -2.27 15.56 5.91
C HIS A 140 -2.36 14.65 7.15
N GLY A 141 -1.63 13.54 7.19
CA GLY A 141 -1.73 12.54 8.25
C GLY A 141 -2.78 11.47 7.96
N HIS A 142 -2.57 10.27 8.52
CA HIS A 142 -3.45 9.11 8.32
C HIS A 142 -4.88 9.37 8.80
N ASP A 143 -5.06 9.83 10.03
CA ASP A 143 -6.39 9.96 10.64
C ASP A 143 -7.28 10.97 9.90
N ARG A 144 -6.68 12.08 9.45
CA ARG A 144 -7.40 13.09 8.65
C ARG A 144 -7.83 12.54 7.30
N LEU A 145 -6.97 11.72 6.67
CA LEU A 145 -7.31 11.05 5.43
C LEU A 145 -8.46 10.06 5.64
N VAL A 146 -8.47 9.30 6.74
CA VAL A 146 -9.57 8.38 7.07
C VAL A 146 -10.88 9.15 7.27
N GLN A 147 -10.87 10.25 8.02
CA GLN A 147 -12.06 11.10 8.18
C GLN A 147 -12.55 11.68 6.85
N ALA A 148 -11.63 12.13 5.99
CA ALA A 148 -11.97 12.62 4.66
C ALA A 148 -12.63 11.52 3.80
N ILE A 149 -12.07 10.31 3.85
CA ILE A 149 -12.62 9.13 3.16
C ILE A 149 -14.03 8.83 3.67
N ASP A 150 -14.24 8.79 4.98
CA ASP A 150 -15.54 8.49 5.57
C ASP A 150 -16.59 9.55 5.25
N TYR A 151 -16.19 10.82 5.17
CA TYR A 151 -17.04 11.90 4.67
C TYR A 151 -17.40 11.73 3.18
N CYS A 152 -16.44 11.34 2.35
CA CYS A 152 -16.65 11.19 0.90
C CYS A 152 -17.43 9.93 0.52
N LYS A 153 -17.36 8.85 1.33
CA LYS A 153 -18.02 7.56 1.06
C LYS A 153 -19.50 7.67 0.68
N PRO A 154 -20.38 8.35 1.46
CA PRO A 154 -21.79 8.45 1.12
C PRO A 154 -22.08 9.32 -0.11
N LEU A 155 -21.13 10.16 -0.53
CA LEU A 155 -21.33 11.15 -1.59
C LEU A 155 -21.01 10.62 -2.99
N ASN A 156 -20.37 9.45 -3.08
CA ASN A 156 -19.98 8.76 -4.32
C ASN A 156 -19.48 9.70 -5.43
N PRO A 157 -18.39 10.46 -5.17
CA PRO A 157 -17.95 11.52 -6.07
C PRO A 157 -17.42 11.00 -7.40
N ALA A 158 -17.75 11.70 -8.49
CA ALA A 158 -17.13 11.46 -9.81
C ALA A 158 -15.61 11.75 -9.80
N GLU A 159 -15.16 12.72 -9.00
CA GLU A 159 -13.75 13.06 -8.79
C GLU A 159 -13.34 12.85 -7.32
N PRO A 160 -13.06 11.60 -6.90
CA PRO A 160 -12.81 11.27 -5.49
C PRO A 160 -11.58 11.98 -4.92
N VAL A 161 -10.50 12.12 -5.70
CA VAL A 161 -9.27 12.79 -5.24
C VAL A 161 -9.49 14.28 -5.00
N GLY A 162 -10.19 14.96 -5.93
CA GLY A 162 -10.50 16.39 -5.80
C GLY A 162 -11.37 16.68 -4.58
N MET A 163 -12.37 15.84 -4.33
CA MET A 163 -13.24 15.96 -3.17
C MET A 163 -12.50 15.73 -1.85
N LEU A 164 -11.67 14.68 -1.77
CA LEU A 164 -10.83 14.41 -0.61
C LEU A 164 -9.91 15.60 -0.30
N LEU A 165 -9.25 16.16 -1.31
CA LEU A 165 -8.39 17.35 -1.15
C LEU A 165 -9.17 18.57 -0.70
N ASN A 166 -10.36 18.80 -1.26
CA ASN A 166 -11.22 19.90 -0.85
C ASN A 166 -11.62 19.78 0.62
N TRP A 167 -11.99 18.59 1.08
CA TRP A 167 -12.31 18.35 2.48
C TRP A 167 -11.08 18.52 3.38
N LEU A 168 -9.94 17.95 3.00
CA LEU A 168 -8.68 18.05 3.74
C LEU A 168 -8.18 19.50 3.85
N ARG A 169 -8.36 20.31 2.80
CA ARG A 169 -8.04 21.75 2.80
C ARG A 169 -9.01 22.56 3.66
N ARG A 170 -10.31 22.34 3.52
CA ARG A 170 -11.35 23.06 4.29
C ARG A 170 -11.24 22.79 5.78
N THR A 171 -10.94 21.55 6.15
CA THR A 171 -10.76 21.18 7.55
C THR A 171 -9.37 21.53 8.06
N ALA A 172 -8.41 21.95 7.22
CA ALA A 172 -7.01 22.16 7.63
C ALA A 172 -6.86 23.09 8.85
N GLY A 173 -7.75 24.08 8.99
CA GLY A 173 -7.83 25.00 10.13
C GLY A 173 -8.71 24.54 11.30
N THR A 174 -9.44 23.43 11.17
CA THR A 174 -10.10 22.75 12.28
C THR A 174 -9.09 21.81 12.92
N PRO A 175 -8.72 21.98 14.21
CA PRO A 175 -7.87 21.01 14.88
C PRO A 175 -8.58 19.67 14.82
N ALA A 176 -7.89 18.64 14.32
CA ALA A 176 -8.36 17.28 14.47
C ALA A 176 -8.59 17.05 15.97
N SER A 177 -9.74 16.49 16.35
CA SER A 177 -10.06 16.17 17.75
C SER A 177 -9.17 15.09 18.36
N THR A 178 -8.21 14.58 17.58
CA THR A 178 -7.08 13.81 18.09
C THR A 178 -5.89 14.75 18.31
N LEU A 179 -5.50 14.90 19.58
CA LEU A 179 -4.16 15.32 19.96
C LEU A 179 -3.18 14.59 19.03
N ARG A 180 -2.57 15.31 18.09
CA ARG A 180 -1.43 14.79 17.35
C ARG A 180 -0.41 14.45 18.42
N VAL A 181 -0.29 13.17 18.79
CA VAL A 181 0.86 12.70 19.57
C VAL A 181 2.02 12.76 18.59
N PRO A 182 2.88 13.79 18.65
CA PRO A 182 3.86 13.95 17.61
C PRO A 182 4.88 12.83 17.79
N LYS A 183 5.40 12.29 16.68
CA LYS A 183 6.30 11.14 16.77
C LYS A 183 7.67 11.61 17.25
N PRO A 184 8.34 10.87 18.15
CA PRO A 184 9.70 11.19 18.55
C PRO A 184 10.64 11.14 17.34
N ASN A 185 11.60 12.06 17.31
CA ASN A 185 12.64 12.07 16.29
C ASN A 185 13.60 10.89 16.50
N VAL A 186 14.25 10.40 15.45
CA VAL A 186 15.18 9.27 15.56
C VAL A 186 16.63 9.78 15.50
N VAL A 187 17.45 9.33 16.45
CA VAL A 187 18.89 9.58 16.51
C VAL A 187 19.60 8.23 16.47
N PHE A 188 20.64 8.10 15.65
CA PHE A 188 21.44 6.89 15.60
C PHE A 188 22.51 6.90 16.70
N LYS A 189 22.82 5.72 17.26
CA LYS A 189 23.88 5.53 18.28
C LYS A 189 25.23 6.11 17.89
N PHE A 190 25.51 6.22 16.59
CA PHE A 190 26.69 6.84 16.05
C PHE A 190 26.35 7.70 14.83
N VAL A 191 26.78 8.96 14.86
CA VAL A 191 26.72 9.86 13.71
C VAL A 191 28.11 10.44 13.50
N LYS A 192 28.75 10.11 12.37
CA LYS A 192 30.10 10.60 12.07
C LYS A 192 30.10 12.14 12.07
N PRO A 193 30.87 12.81 12.94
CA PRO A 193 30.96 14.25 12.93
C PRO A 193 31.65 14.69 11.63
N SER A 194 31.12 15.73 10.98
CA SER A 194 31.70 16.27 9.75
C SER A 194 33.13 16.80 9.96
N ASN A 195 33.47 17.23 11.17
CA ASN A 195 34.82 17.62 11.58
C ASN A 195 35.11 17.19 13.03
N PRO A 196 35.81 16.06 13.26
CA PRO A 196 36.04 15.50 14.60
C PRO A 196 36.99 16.34 15.47
N GLU A 197 37.88 17.14 14.89
CA GLU A 197 38.84 17.98 15.64
C GLU A 197 38.16 19.24 16.23
N ALA A 198 37.11 19.73 15.58
CA ALA A 198 36.29 20.86 16.06
C ALA A 198 35.02 20.41 16.81
N ALA A 199 34.72 19.10 16.82
CA ALA A 199 33.49 18.58 17.41
C ALA A 199 33.48 18.81 18.93
N LYS A 200 32.43 19.45 19.43
CA LYS A 200 32.14 19.58 20.86
C LYS A 200 31.06 18.59 21.26
N THR A 201 30.98 18.27 22.55
CA THR A 201 29.85 17.52 23.09
C THR A 201 28.60 18.40 22.95
N GLU A 202 27.59 17.91 22.26
CA GLU A 202 26.38 18.65 21.94
C GLU A 202 25.17 17.99 22.57
N PHE A 203 24.30 18.79 23.18
CA PHE A 203 23.02 18.32 23.68
C PHE A 203 22.02 18.23 22.52
N ILE A 204 21.48 17.02 22.28
CA ILE A 204 20.52 16.78 21.21
C ILE A 204 19.08 16.96 21.70
N GLY A 205 18.80 16.50 22.92
CA GLY A 205 17.46 16.53 23.49
C GLY A 205 17.25 15.45 24.55
N TRP A 206 15.99 15.11 24.81
CA TRP A 206 15.62 14.12 25.82
C TRP A 206 15.24 12.79 25.19
N GLU A 207 15.37 11.71 25.94
CA GLU A 207 14.96 10.37 25.50
C GLU A 207 13.44 10.29 25.31
N ALA A 208 13.01 9.63 24.23
CA ALA A 208 11.61 9.31 23.97
C ALA A 208 11.18 8.02 24.69
N PRO A 209 9.90 7.90 25.10
CA PRO A 209 9.40 6.71 25.76
C PRO A 209 9.53 5.47 24.85
N PRO A 210 9.68 4.27 25.42
CA PRO A 210 9.66 3.04 24.64
C PRO A 210 8.35 2.92 23.84
N ASP A 211 8.44 2.37 22.62
CA ASP A 211 7.27 2.19 21.75
C ASP A 211 6.17 1.41 22.48
N GLY A 212 4.95 1.99 22.50
CA GLY A 212 3.76 1.37 23.11
C GLY A 212 3.56 1.68 24.59
N VAL A 213 4.41 2.50 25.21
CA VAL A 213 4.22 2.90 26.62
C VAL A 213 3.63 4.31 26.71
N ASP A 214 2.60 4.47 27.54
CA ASP A 214 1.96 5.75 27.80
C ASP A 214 2.63 6.45 29.01
N PRO A 215 3.44 7.49 28.79
CA PRO A 215 4.11 8.21 29.87
C PRO A 215 3.18 9.18 30.62
N SER A 216 1.93 9.35 30.18
CA SER A 216 0.91 10.07 30.95
C SER A 216 0.31 9.22 32.07
N ASN A 217 0.58 7.91 32.07
CA ASN A 217 0.21 7.02 33.17
C ASN A 217 1.08 7.34 34.41
N PRO A 218 0.49 7.65 35.58
CA PRO A 218 1.23 7.91 36.82
C PRO A 218 2.10 6.74 37.30
N GLU A 219 1.83 5.51 36.81
CA GLU A 219 2.64 4.33 37.11
C GLU A 219 3.84 4.16 36.16
N PHE A 220 3.92 4.94 35.07
CA PHE A 220 5.02 4.84 34.13
C PHE A 220 6.33 5.27 34.78
N LYS A 221 7.27 4.32 34.83
CA LYS A 221 8.66 4.58 35.20
C LYS A 221 9.53 4.29 33.99
N TRP A 222 10.45 5.22 33.72
CA TRP A 222 11.50 4.98 32.74
C TRP A 222 12.29 3.73 33.16
N PRO A 223 12.79 2.92 32.21
CA PRO A 223 13.57 1.71 32.53
C PRO A 223 14.77 1.97 33.46
N GLN A 224 15.24 3.21 33.53
CA GLN A 224 16.35 3.64 34.39
C GLN A 224 15.92 4.65 35.48
N GLY A 225 14.63 4.68 35.82
CA GLY A 225 14.07 5.52 36.89
C GLY A 225 13.70 6.94 36.46
N ALA A 226 14.49 7.59 35.60
CA ALA A 226 14.20 8.93 35.09
C ALA A 226 14.49 9.08 33.58
N ARG A 227 13.85 10.07 32.95
CA ARG A 227 14.06 10.43 31.54
C ARG A 227 15.49 10.92 31.34
N ARG A 228 16.22 10.37 30.36
CA ARG A 228 17.64 10.68 30.14
C ARG A 228 17.85 11.80 29.13
N ARG A 229 18.95 12.52 29.29
CA ARG A 229 19.48 13.51 28.34
C ARG A 229 20.34 12.81 27.29
N ILE A 230 20.18 13.21 26.04
CA ILE A 230 20.90 12.68 24.89
C ILE A 230 21.97 13.67 24.48
N TYR A 231 23.22 13.22 24.50
CA TYR A 231 24.36 13.99 24.05
C TYR A 231 25.07 13.30 22.89
N ARG A 232 25.49 14.08 21.90
CA ARG A 232 26.47 13.65 20.91
C ARG A 232 27.86 13.96 21.43
N GLN A 233 28.69 12.94 21.62
CA GLN A 233 30.09 13.11 21.98
C GLN A 233 30.91 13.59 20.78
N ARG A 234 32.10 14.13 21.06
CA ARG A 234 33.07 14.53 20.03
C ARG A 234 33.42 13.39 19.06
N THR A 235 33.39 12.16 19.56
CA THR A 235 33.65 10.94 18.78
C THR A 235 32.50 10.57 17.83
N GLY A 236 31.35 11.26 17.90
CA GLY A 236 30.13 10.92 17.14
C GLY A 236 29.20 9.93 17.84
N HIS A 237 29.61 9.36 18.97
CA HIS A 237 28.79 8.44 19.76
C HIS A 237 27.73 9.19 20.57
N ILE A 238 26.58 8.57 20.74
CA ILE A 238 25.54 9.08 21.63
C ILE A 238 25.79 8.60 23.06
N ARG A 239 25.75 9.54 24.01
CA ARG A 239 25.76 9.27 25.44
C ARG A 239 24.40 9.64 26.04
N LEU A 240 23.90 8.76 26.90
CA LEU A 240 22.71 8.98 27.70
C LEU A 240 23.13 9.32 29.12
N GLU A 241 22.64 10.42 29.66
CA GLU A 241 22.95 10.89 31.01
C GLU A 241 21.67 11.15 31.80
N LEU A 242 21.66 10.81 33.09
CA LEU A 242 20.56 11.18 33.97
C LEU A 242 20.60 12.69 34.23
N PRO A 243 19.44 13.35 34.33
CA PRO A 243 19.39 14.75 34.71
C PRO A 243 19.91 14.95 36.15
N PRO A 244 20.55 16.09 36.45
CA PRO A 244 20.83 16.49 37.82
C PRO A 244 19.54 16.57 38.66
N PRO A 245 19.60 16.37 39.99
CA PRO A 245 18.43 16.33 40.85
C PRO A 245 17.57 17.60 40.81
N ASP A 246 18.19 18.76 40.52
CA ASP A 246 17.50 20.06 40.50
C ASP A 246 17.07 20.51 39.09
N MET A 247 17.24 19.66 38.06
CA MET A 247 16.91 20.03 36.68
C MET A 247 15.45 19.68 36.36
N PRO A 248 14.64 20.64 35.87
CA PRO A 248 13.28 20.33 35.42
C PRO A 248 13.33 19.41 34.20
N ILE A 249 12.63 18.29 34.28
CA ILE A 249 12.49 17.34 33.18
C ILE A 249 11.26 17.77 32.36
N PRO A 250 11.41 18.08 31.06
CA PRO A 250 10.28 18.48 30.25
C PRO A 250 9.29 17.33 30.12
N SER A 251 8.01 17.68 30.19
CA SER A 251 6.91 16.76 29.94
C SER A 251 6.90 16.30 28.48
N ILE A 252 6.18 15.22 28.17
CA ILE A 252 6.01 14.77 26.77
C ILE A 252 5.26 15.79 25.90
N GLN A 253 4.47 16.65 26.53
CA GLN A 253 3.74 17.72 25.85
C GLN A 253 4.66 18.88 25.45
N GLU A 254 5.73 19.11 26.22
CA GLU A 254 6.75 20.12 25.95
C GLU A 254 7.86 19.59 25.04
N ASP A 255 8.27 18.34 25.22
CA ASP A 255 9.27 17.66 24.40
C ASP A 255 8.99 16.15 24.34
N ILE A 256 8.71 15.63 23.14
CA ILE A 256 8.44 14.20 22.92
C ILE A 256 9.71 13.36 23.00
N GLY A 257 10.85 13.98 22.77
CA GLY A 257 12.16 13.37 22.81
C GLY A 257 12.56 12.65 21.54
N PHE A 258 13.70 11.97 21.64
CA PHE A 258 14.33 11.23 20.56
C PHE A 258 14.47 9.74 20.90
N LEU A 259 14.21 8.90 19.91
CA LEU A 259 14.48 7.47 19.94
C LEU A 259 15.93 7.24 19.49
N VAL A 260 16.74 6.62 20.36
CA VAL A 260 18.11 6.22 20.01
C VAL A 260 18.09 4.82 19.40
N ARG A 261 18.49 4.70 18.13
CA ARG A 261 18.57 3.43 17.39
C ARG A 261 20.02 2.99 17.15
#